data_AF-A0A2V6G104-F1
#
_entry.id   AF-A0A2V6G104-F1
#
_cell.length_a   1.000
_cell.length_b   1.000
_cell.length_c   1.000
_cell.angle_alpha   90.00
_cell.angle_beta   90.00
_cell.angle_gamma   90.00
#
_symmetry.space_group_name_H-M   'P 1'
#
loop_
_entity.id
_entity.type
_entity.pdbx_description
1 polymer ?
#
loop_
_entity_poly.entity_id
_entity_poly.type
_entity_poly.pdbx_seq_one_letter_code
_entity_poly.pdbx_strand_id
1 'polypeptide(L)'
;AMTAKRRNKLRKLAEELPVPEVYGDQEGDTLLVGWGSTYGPIHDAVKMAREHGEKIGALHLRHLHPLPNGLEKIWPKFKRIVTVEMNDQGLYGYGQLATILRARYCEPKIESVTKTDGLTFRVREILEGVFKGRKFGEKKKKAPGDGAPVMVHADTSPENVKSVEEVVPQGVG
;
A
#
# COMPACT_ATOMS: atom_id res chain seq x y z
N ALA A 1 31.98 18.62 1.77
CA ALA A 1 31.18 19.84 2.06
C ALA A 1 30.03 20.08 1.06
N MET A 2 30.27 20.13 -0.25
CA MET A 2 29.25 20.52 -1.26
C MET A 2 28.04 19.57 -1.38
N THR A 3 28.25 18.24 -1.30
CA THR A 3 27.16 17.25 -1.34
C THR A 3 26.20 17.39 -0.15
N ALA A 4 26.74 17.60 1.05
CA ALA A 4 25.94 17.82 2.26
C ALA A 4 25.09 19.11 2.14
N LYS A 5 25.66 20.19 1.59
CA LYS A 5 24.93 21.44 1.34
C LYS A 5 23.73 21.22 0.41
N ARG A 6 23.89 20.44 -0.67
CA ARG A 6 22.79 20.11 -1.61
C ARG A 6 21.72 19.25 -0.93
N ARG A 7 22.12 18.20 -0.19
CA ARG A 7 21.20 17.36 0.59
C ARG A 7 20.39 18.15 1.60
N ASN A 8 21.01 19.10 2.31
CA ASN A 8 20.33 19.91 3.32
C ASN A 8 19.25 20.82 2.72
N LYS A 9 19.33 21.20 1.43
CA LYS A 9 18.23 21.91 0.77
C LYS A 9 16.97 21.05 0.67
N LEU A 10 17.12 19.77 0.32
CA LEU A 10 16.00 18.83 0.27
C LEU A 10 15.42 18.57 1.67
N ARG A 11 16.27 18.49 2.70
CA ARG A 11 15.79 18.35 4.09
C ARG A 11 14.93 19.53 4.53
N LYS A 12 15.39 20.75 4.28
CA LYS A 12 14.61 21.97 4.57
C LYS A 12 13.29 21.99 3.82
N LEU A 13 13.30 21.64 2.53
CA LEU A 13 12.06 21.50 1.77
C LEU A 13 11.10 20.50 2.42
N ALA A 14 11.59 19.33 2.86
CA ALA A 14 10.76 18.32 3.51
C ALA A 14 10.11 18.81 4.82
N GLU A 15 10.78 19.72 5.55
CA GLU A 15 10.27 20.35 6.77
C GLU A 15 9.17 21.38 6.49
N GLU A 16 9.20 22.02 5.31
CA GLU A 16 8.24 23.03 4.86
C GLU A 16 7.02 22.44 4.12
N LEU A 17 7.13 21.21 3.61
CA LEU A 17 6.03 20.55 2.90
C LEU A 17 4.85 20.27 3.86
N PRO A 18 3.62 20.63 3.49
CA PRO A 18 2.45 20.33 4.31
C PRO A 18 2.20 18.83 4.37
N VAL A 19 1.79 18.34 5.54
CA VAL A 19 1.31 16.97 5.69
C VAL A 19 -0.02 16.85 4.95
N PRO A 20 -0.18 15.89 4.02
CA PRO A 20 -1.44 15.73 3.31
C PRO A 20 -2.55 15.32 4.28
N GLU A 21 -3.75 15.87 4.06
CA GLU A 21 -4.93 15.56 4.84
C GLU A 21 -5.48 14.17 4.47
N VAL A 22 -6.02 13.47 5.47
CA VAL A 22 -6.72 12.20 5.25
C VAL A 22 -8.16 12.51 4.86
N TYR A 23 -8.59 12.04 3.70
CA TYR A 23 -9.97 12.04 3.27
C TYR A 23 -10.72 10.82 3.84
N GLY A 24 -11.96 11.00 4.29
CA GLY A 24 -12.75 9.94 4.91
C GLY A 24 -12.43 9.75 6.39
N ASP A 25 -12.38 8.51 6.85
CA ASP A 25 -12.14 8.22 8.27
C ASP A 25 -10.69 8.50 8.65
N GLN A 26 -10.47 9.18 9.77
CA GLN A 26 -9.12 9.58 10.25
C GLN A 26 -8.34 8.42 10.88
N GLU A 27 -9.04 7.32 11.17
CA GLU A 27 -8.54 6.07 11.70
C GLU A 27 -9.49 4.95 11.27
N GLY A 28 -9.01 3.70 11.20
CA GLY A 28 -9.87 2.61 10.76
C GLY A 28 -9.16 1.33 10.38
N ASP A 29 -9.84 0.52 9.57
CA ASP A 29 -9.31 -0.76 9.14
C ASP A 29 -8.37 -0.62 7.94
N THR A 30 -8.61 0.35 7.05
CA THR A 30 -7.82 0.50 5.81
C THR A 30 -7.53 1.96 5.49
N LEU A 31 -6.30 2.25 5.08
CA LEU A 31 -5.91 3.51 4.46
C LEU A 31 -5.51 3.26 3.01
N LEU A 32 -6.17 3.92 2.07
CA LEU A 32 -5.73 3.94 0.67
C LEU A 32 -4.70 5.04 0.49
N VAL A 33 -3.57 4.75 -0.15
CA VAL A 33 -2.52 5.74 -0.41
C VAL A 33 -2.31 5.85 -1.92
N GLY A 34 -2.46 7.05 -2.45
CA GLY A 34 -2.31 7.30 -3.89
C GLY A 34 -1.43 8.49 -4.19
N TRP A 35 -1.10 8.62 -5.47
CA TRP A 35 -0.47 9.80 -6.04
C TRP A 35 -0.92 9.98 -7.50
N GLY A 36 -0.74 11.19 -8.03
CA GLY A 36 -1.09 11.52 -9.41
C GLY A 36 -2.57 11.30 -9.76
N SER A 37 -2.83 10.62 -10.89
CA SER A 37 -4.17 10.44 -11.48
C SER A 37 -5.11 9.54 -10.67
N THR A 38 -4.59 8.81 -9.69
CA THR A 38 -5.39 7.92 -8.82
C THR A 38 -6.28 8.66 -7.82
N TYR A 39 -6.10 9.98 -7.66
CA TYR A 39 -6.86 10.82 -6.71
C TYR A 39 -8.38 10.58 -6.77
N GLY A 40 -8.99 10.78 -7.94
CA GLY A 40 -10.44 10.67 -8.12
C GLY A 40 -10.95 9.26 -7.83
N PRO A 41 -10.44 8.22 -8.52
CA PRO A 41 -10.84 6.83 -8.28
C PRO A 41 -10.70 6.38 -6.83
N ILE A 42 -9.64 6.80 -6.11
CA ILE A 42 -9.46 6.49 -4.69
C ILE A 42 -10.51 7.17 -3.82
N HIS A 43 -10.80 8.46 -4.04
CA HIS A 43 -11.81 9.18 -3.26
C HIS A 43 -13.20 8.56 -3.45
N ASP A 44 -13.56 8.21 -4.69
CA ASP A 44 -14.82 7.54 -4.99
C ASP A 44 -14.88 6.13 -4.39
N ALA A 45 -13.76 5.40 -4.37
CA ALA A 45 -13.67 4.10 -3.69
C ALA A 45 -13.86 4.23 -2.17
N VAL A 46 -13.21 5.21 -1.53
CA VAL A 46 -13.42 5.48 -0.09
C VAL A 46 -14.87 5.85 0.19
N LYS A 47 -15.46 6.74 -0.61
CA LYS A 47 -16.88 7.12 -0.46
C LYS A 47 -17.79 5.90 -0.54
N MET A 48 -17.66 5.10 -1.61
CA MET A 48 -18.47 3.90 -1.82
C MET A 48 -18.26 2.87 -0.70
N ALA A 49 -17.03 2.65 -0.25
CA ALA A 49 -16.75 1.71 0.84
C ALA A 49 -17.34 2.15 2.18
N ARG A 50 -17.30 3.45 2.49
CA ARG A 50 -17.93 4.00 3.69
C ARG A 50 -19.45 3.89 3.65
N GLU A 51 -20.08 4.12 2.49
CA GLU A 51 -21.52 3.88 2.29
C GLU A 51 -21.91 2.41 2.58
N HIS A 52 -20.97 1.47 2.44
CA HIS A 52 -21.16 0.05 2.77
C HIS A 52 -20.68 -0.32 4.19
N GLY A 53 -20.38 0.67 5.04
CA GLY A 53 -20.04 0.47 6.46
C GLY A 53 -18.57 0.11 6.73
N GLU A 54 -17.68 0.24 5.75
CA GLU A 54 -16.25 0.05 5.96
C GLU A 54 -15.60 1.28 6.61
N LYS A 55 -14.67 1.05 7.55
CA LYS A 55 -13.86 2.10 8.19
C LYS A 55 -12.60 2.34 7.37
N ILE A 56 -12.62 3.34 6.50
CA ILE A 56 -11.60 3.54 5.48
C ILE A 56 -11.31 5.01 5.22
N GLY A 57 -10.03 5.32 5.10
CA GLY A 57 -9.53 6.64 4.73
C GLY A 57 -8.72 6.60 3.43
N ALA A 58 -8.46 7.77 2.86
CA ALA A 58 -7.52 7.96 1.77
C ALA A 58 -6.50 9.05 2.11
N LEU A 59 -5.25 8.81 1.75
CA LEU A 59 -4.16 9.79 1.78
C LEU A 59 -3.61 9.95 0.37
N HIS A 60 -3.63 11.16 -0.17
CA HIS A 60 -3.10 11.41 -1.49
C HIS A 60 -1.85 12.28 -1.45
N LEU A 61 -0.74 11.74 -1.93
CA LEU A 61 0.55 12.43 -1.93
C LEU A 61 0.66 13.34 -3.15
N ARG A 62 1.04 14.60 -2.91
CA ARG A 62 1.40 15.57 -3.96
C ARG A 62 2.90 15.58 -4.25
N HIS A 63 3.73 15.35 -3.23
CA HIS A 63 5.19 15.37 -3.34
C HIS A 63 5.76 14.01 -2.93
N LEU A 64 6.53 13.39 -3.82
CA LEU A 64 7.19 12.11 -3.56
C LEU A 64 8.65 12.25 -3.15
N HIS A 65 9.34 13.30 -3.60
CA HIS A 65 10.74 13.53 -3.25
C HIS A 65 11.03 15.01 -2.96
N PRO A 66 11.34 15.37 -1.71
CA PRO A 66 11.23 14.52 -0.52
C PRO A 66 9.75 14.22 -0.18
N LEU A 67 9.48 13.10 0.50
CA LEU A 67 8.16 12.92 1.11
C LEU A 67 7.99 13.90 2.28
N PRO A 68 6.78 14.43 2.50
CA PRO A 68 6.45 15.26 3.67
C PRO A 68 6.81 14.56 4.97
N ASN A 69 7.29 15.32 5.96
CA ASN A 69 7.44 14.82 7.33
C ASN A 69 6.06 14.66 8.00
N GLY A 70 5.94 13.86 9.06
CA GLY A 70 4.69 13.69 9.79
C GLY A 70 3.78 12.58 9.27
N LEU A 71 4.07 12.01 8.11
CA LEU A 71 3.37 10.86 7.55
C LEU A 71 3.43 9.63 8.49
N GLU A 72 4.53 9.47 9.22
CA GLU A 72 4.73 8.41 10.22
C GLU A 72 3.68 8.41 11.34
N LYS A 73 3.00 9.54 11.57
CA LYS A 73 1.93 9.65 12.58
C LYS A 73 0.58 9.14 12.09
N ILE A 74 0.43 8.90 10.79
CA ILE A 74 -0.81 8.46 10.16
C ILE A 74 -0.90 6.93 10.18
N TRP A 75 0.20 6.24 9.87
CA TRP A 75 0.25 4.77 9.74
C TRP A 75 -0.30 3.99 10.95
N PRO A 76 -0.01 4.37 12.21
CA PRO A 76 -0.49 3.63 13.38
C PRO A 76 -2.01 3.63 13.53
N LYS A 77 -2.70 4.61 12.94
CA LYS A 77 -4.17 4.76 13.03
C LYS A 77 -4.96 3.78 12.15
N PHE A 78 -4.26 3.03 11.30
CA PHE A 78 -4.87 2.08 10.39
C PHE A 78 -4.28 0.67 10.55
N LYS A 79 -5.14 -0.34 10.36
CA LYS A 79 -4.72 -1.75 10.42
C LYS A 79 -4.00 -2.18 9.15
N ARG A 80 -4.44 -1.68 7.99
CA ARG A 80 -3.84 -1.93 6.68
C ARG A 80 -3.61 -0.62 5.93
N ILE A 81 -2.54 -0.57 5.14
CA ILE A 81 -2.20 0.57 4.29
C ILE A 81 -2.02 0.02 2.88
N VAL A 82 -2.85 0.43 1.93
CA VAL A 82 -2.83 -0.10 0.57
C VAL A 82 -2.47 1.01 -0.39
N THR A 83 -1.31 0.92 -1.03
CA THR A 83 -0.99 1.82 -2.13
C THR A 83 -1.79 1.44 -3.36
N VAL A 84 -2.39 2.41 -4.02
CA VAL A 84 -3.11 2.23 -5.28
C VAL A 84 -2.35 3.00 -6.34
N GLU A 85 -1.72 2.28 -7.28
CA GLU A 85 -0.79 2.89 -8.23
C GLU A 85 -0.80 2.22 -9.60
N MET A 86 -0.58 3.03 -10.64
CA MET A 86 -0.55 2.59 -12.03
C MET A 86 0.89 2.31 -12.49
N ASN A 87 1.48 1.27 -11.91
CA ASN A 87 2.77 0.70 -12.30
C ASN A 87 2.80 -0.79 -11.91
N ASP A 88 3.83 -1.52 -12.33
CA ASP A 88 4.00 -2.93 -12.00
C ASP A 88 4.50 -3.15 -10.56
N GLN A 89 4.28 -4.34 -10.00
CA GLN A 89 4.76 -4.74 -8.67
C GLN A 89 6.29 -4.92 -8.62
N GLY A 90 6.95 -4.97 -9.78
CA GLY A 90 8.38 -5.08 -9.89
C GLY A 90 8.94 -6.34 -9.24
N LEU A 91 10.26 -6.34 -9.02
CA LEU A 91 10.97 -7.51 -8.51
C LEU A 91 10.62 -7.86 -7.05
N TYR A 92 10.22 -6.86 -6.25
CA TYR A 92 10.03 -7.02 -4.81
C TYR A 92 8.56 -7.23 -4.40
N GLY A 93 7.64 -7.35 -5.37
CA GLY A 93 6.23 -7.59 -5.12
C GLY A 93 5.44 -6.38 -4.63
N TYR A 94 5.97 -5.16 -4.82
CA TYR A 94 5.34 -3.91 -4.41
C TYR A 94 5.50 -2.85 -5.50
N GLY A 95 4.45 -2.04 -5.69
CA GLY A 95 4.54 -0.88 -6.58
C GLY A 95 5.60 0.12 -6.12
N GLN A 96 5.96 1.05 -6.99
CA GLN A 96 7.06 1.99 -6.75
C GLN A 96 6.83 2.86 -5.51
N LEU A 97 5.61 3.36 -5.31
CA LEU A 97 5.27 4.16 -4.14
C LEU A 97 5.33 3.32 -2.87
N ALA A 98 4.73 2.12 -2.86
CA ALA A 98 4.83 1.23 -1.71
C ALA A 98 6.28 0.93 -1.34
N THR A 99 7.12 0.67 -2.33
CA THR A 99 8.55 0.41 -2.12
C THR A 99 9.25 1.58 -1.43
N ILE A 100 9.02 2.82 -1.91
CA ILE A 100 9.59 4.03 -1.30
C ILE A 100 9.09 4.21 0.15
N LEU A 101 7.79 4.03 0.39
CA LEU A 101 7.21 4.20 1.73
C LEU A 101 7.74 3.14 2.70
N ARG A 102 7.83 1.87 2.27
CA ARG A 102 8.40 0.78 3.08
C ARG A 102 9.88 1.04 3.38
N ALA A 103 10.66 1.49 2.40
CA ALA A 103 12.07 1.82 2.59
C ALA A 103 12.28 2.98 3.57
N ARG A 104 11.40 3.99 3.57
CA ARG A 104 11.51 5.15 4.47
C ARG A 104 11.01 4.86 5.89
N TYR A 105 9.90 4.14 6.03
CA TYR A 105 9.18 4.02 7.30
C TYR A 105 9.26 2.63 7.95
N CYS A 106 9.81 1.64 7.24
CA CYS A 106 9.86 0.24 7.70
C CYS A 106 8.48 -0.29 8.15
N GLU A 107 7.39 0.19 7.53
CA GLU A 107 6.02 -0.12 7.92
C GLU A 107 5.54 -1.41 7.22
N PRO A 108 5.41 -2.54 7.94
CA PRO A 108 5.04 -3.81 7.33
C PRO A 108 3.61 -3.85 6.78
N LYS A 109 2.70 -3.01 7.29
CA LYS A 109 1.28 -2.96 6.86
C LYS A 109 1.06 -2.43 5.44
N ILE A 110 2.10 -1.91 4.79
CA ILE A 110 2.01 -1.36 3.44
C ILE A 110 1.95 -2.49 2.42
N GLU A 111 0.84 -2.53 1.70
CA GLU A 111 0.51 -3.43 0.60
C GLU A 111 0.34 -2.63 -0.71
N SER A 112 0.18 -3.31 -1.85
CA SER A 112 -0.03 -2.68 -3.15
C SER A 112 -1.21 -3.26 -3.93
N VAL A 113 -1.94 -2.36 -4.59
CA VAL A 113 -2.88 -2.63 -5.68
C VAL A 113 -2.34 -1.91 -6.92
N THR A 114 -1.89 -2.70 -7.89
CA THR A 114 -1.15 -2.25 -9.07
C THR A 114 -1.93 -2.50 -10.34
N LYS A 115 -1.75 -1.63 -11.34
CA LYS A 115 -2.40 -1.75 -12.67
C LYS A 115 -1.49 -1.22 -13.77
N THR A 116 -1.43 -1.91 -14.91
CA THR A 116 -0.52 -1.62 -16.03
C THR A 116 -1.17 -1.67 -17.42
N ASP A 117 -2.50 -1.71 -17.50
CA ASP A 117 -3.24 -1.85 -18.77
C ASP A 117 -3.41 -0.53 -19.56
N GLY A 118 -2.82 0.58 -19.09
CA GLY A 118 -2.91 1.90 -19.71
C GLY A 118 -4.23 2.64 -19.47
N LEU A 119 -5.19 2.04 -18.75
CA LEU A 119 -6.48 2.65 -18.42
C LEU A 119 -6.49 3.14 -16.97
N THR A 120 -7.27 4.19 -16.71
CA THR A 120 -7.51 4.65 -15.35
C THR A 120 -8.16 3.56 -14.49
N PHE A 121 -7.90 3.60 -13.18
CA PHE A 121 -8.59 2.72 -12.25
C PHE A 121 -10.10 2.99 -12.27
N ARG A 122 -10.88 1.93 -12.40
CA ARG A 122 -12.29 1.92 -12.03
C ARG A 122 -12.40 1.73 -10.52
N VAL A 123 -13.39 2.36 -9.92
CA VAL A 123 -13.67 2.26 -8.48
C VAL A 123 -13.79 0.80 -8.01
N ARG A 124 -14.47 -0.04 -8.80
CA ARG A 124 -14.64 -1.48 -8.48
C ARG A 124 -13.31 -2.24 -8.45
N GLU A 125 -12.40 -1.96 -9.36
CA GLU A 125 -11.07 -2.61 -9.39
C GLU A 125 -10.28 -2.30 -8.13
N ILE A 126 -10.35 -1.05 -7.65
CA ILE A 126 -9.71 -0.66 -6.38
C ILE A 126 -10.33 -1.45 -5.23
N LEU A 127 -11.66 -1.47 -5.12
CA LEU A 127 -12.36 -2.14 -4.03
C LEU A 127 -12.10 -3.66 -4.00
N GLU A 128 -12.14 -4.31 -5.16
CA GLU A 128 -11.83 -5.74 -5.30
C GLU A 128 -10.37 -6.02 -4.93
N GLY A 129 -9.44 -5.18 -5.37
CA GLY A 129 -8.02 -5.28 -5.04
C GLY A 129 -7.71 -5.05 -3.56
N VAL A 130 -8.48 -4.18 -2.89
CA VAL A 130 -8.30 -3.84 -1.47
C VAL A 130 -8.89 -4.91 -0.55
N PHE A 131 -10.07 -5.45 -0.89
CA PHE A 131 -10.82 -6.40 -0.08
C PHE A 131 -10.65 -7.87 -0.55
N LYS A 132 -9.47 -8.23 -1.05
CA LYS A 132 -9.12 -9.62 -1.42
C LYS A 132 -9.58 -10.61 -0.34
N GLY A 133 -10.29 -11.66 -0.75
CA GLY A 133 -10.76 -12.74 0.14
C GLY A 133 -12.15 -12.55 0.75
N ARG A 134 -12.84 -11.43 0.48
CA ARG A 134 -14.31 -11.31 0.68
C ARG A 134 -14.90 -10.47 -0.44
N LYS A 135 -16.15 -10.71 -0.84
CA LYS A 135 -16.77 -9.80 -1.81
C LYS A 135 -17.02 -8.46 -1.12
N PHE A 136 -16.71 -7.37 -1.81
CA PHE A 136 -17.09 -6.03 -1.37
C PHE A 136 -18.61 -6.00 -1.15
N GLY A 137 -19.06 -5.62 0.06
CA GLY A 137 -20.47 -5.65 0.48
C GLY A 137 -20.89 -6.89 1.28
N GLU A 138 -20.05 -7.93 1.39
CA GLU A 138 -20.30 -9.03 2.34
C GLU A 138 -19.98 -8.59 3.77
N LYS A 139 -20.95 -8.79 4.69
CA LYS A 139 -20.76 -8.50 6.12
C LYS A 139 -19.53 -9.24 6.64
N LYS A 140 -18.69 -8.56 7.41
CA LYS A 140 -17.55 -9.19 8.11
C LYS A 140 -18.05 -10.40 8.89
N LYS A 141 -17.58 -11.60 8.54
CA LYS A 141 -17.67 -12.75 9.46
C LYS A 141 -16.92 -12.34 10.73
N LYS A 142 -17.59 -12.46 11.89
CA LYS A 142 -16.96 -12.21 13.19
C LYS A 142 -15.76 -13.15 13.29
N ALA A 143 -14.55 -12.60 13.39
CA ALA A 143 -13.37 -13.43 13.64
C ALA A 143 -13.58 -14.21 14.94
N PRO A 144 -13.18 -15.50 15.01
CA PRO A 144 -13.13 -16.21 16.29
C PRO A 144 -12.25 -15.39 17.25
N GLY A 145 -12.75 -15.15 18.46
CA GLY A 145 -12.03 -14.37 19.47
C GLY A 145 -10.66 -14.96 19.78
N ASP A 146 -9.71 -14.08 20.08
CA ASP A 146 -8.36 -14.41 20.52
C ASP A 146 -8.39 -15.47 21.64
N GLY A 147 -7.96 -16.69 21.34
CA GLY A 147 -7.96 -17.77 22.32
C GLY A 147 -7.85 -19.21 21.82
N ALA A 148 -7.52 -19.48 20.54
CA ALA A 148 -7.26 -20.83 20.06
C ALA A 148 -5.77 -21.00 19.69
N PRO A 149 -5.13 -22.13 20.06
CA PRO A 149 -3.70 -22.32 19.85
C PRO A 149 -3.39 -22.37 18.36
N VAL A 150 -2.21 -21.86 17.99
CA VAL A 150 -1.64 -21.97 16.65
C VAL A 150 -1.54 -23.46 16.29
N MET A 151 -2.48 -23.96 15.51
CA MET A 151 -2.32 -25.25 14.81
C MET A 151 -1.30 -25.04 13.70
N VAL A 152 -0.14 -25.63 13.89
CA VAL A 152 0.83 -25.86 12.83
C VAL A 152 0.19 -26.89 11.89
N HIS A 153 -0.26 -26.47 10.71
CA HIS A 153 -0.68 -27.42 9.69
C HIS A 153 0.58 -28.12 9.15
N ALA A 154 0.77 -29.35 9.61
CA ALA A 154 1.52 -30.36 8.87
C ALA A 154 0.71 -30.77 7.62
N ASP A 155 1.45 -31.12 6.57
CA ASP A 155 1.02 -31.53 5.22
C ASP A 155 0.62 -30.41 4.23
N THR A 156 1.62 -29.98 3.46
CA THR A 156 1.49 -29.90 2.01
C THR A 156 2.70 -30.58 1.37
N SER A 157 2.48 -31.79 0.85
CA SER A 157 3.42 -32.53 0.00
C SER A 157 3.83 -31.69 -1.23
N PRO A 158 5.08 -31.81 -1.69
CA PRO A 158 5.62 -30.98 -2.77
C PRO A 158 5.36 -31.62 -4.13
N GLU A 159 4.27 -31.26 -4.78
CA GLU A 159 4.10 -31.56 -6.20
C GLU A 159 3.81 -30.25 -6.95
N ASN A 160 4.76 -29.89 -7.84
CA ASN A 160 4.83 -28.72 -8.73
C ASN A 160 5.63 -27.48 -8.29
N VAL A 161 6.72 -27.66 -7.54
CA VAL A 161 7.83 -26.68 -7.53
C VAL A 161 9.00 -27.28 -8.31
N LYS A 162 9.30 -26.75 -9.50
CA LYS A 162 10.53 -27.07 -10.23
C LYS A 162 11.74 -26.69 -9.37
N SER A 163 12.75 -27.55 -9.34
CA SER A 163 13.95 -27.39 -8.51
C SER A 163 14.75 -26.13 -8.86
N VAL A 164 15.43 -25.60 -7.85
CA VAL A 164 16.10 -24.29 -7.79
C VAL A 164 17.42 -24.23 -8.59
N GLU A 165 17.67 -25.16 -9.50
CA GLU A 165 18.91 -25.22 -10.29
C GLU A 165 18.82 -24.56 -11.68
N GLU A 166 17.67 -24.00 -12.06
CA GLU A 166 17.46 -23.42 -13.42
C GLU A 166 17.36 -21.88 -13.47
N VAL A 167 17.74 -21.16 -12.41
CA VAL A 167 17.79 -19.68 -12.45
C VAL A 167 19.16 -19.17 -11.99
N VAL A 168 20.17 -19.39 -12.83
CA VAL A 168 21.40 -18.59 -12.79
C VAL A 168 21.58 -17.95 -14.16
N PRO A 169 21.55 -16.61 -14.28
CA PRO A 169 21.94 -15.96 -15.52
C PRO A 169 23.44 -16.19 -15.73
N GLN A 170 23.80 -16.92 -16.79
CA GLN A 170 25.16 -16.92 -17.30
C GLN A 170 25.50 -15.50 -17.79
N GLY A 171 26.63 -14.97 -17.33
CA GLY A 171 27.30 -13.84 -17.99
C GLY A 171 27.50 -12.61 -17.11
N VAL A 172 28.53 -12.65 -16.27
CA VAL A 172 29.34 -11.46 -15.97
C VAL A 172 30.72 -11.76 -16.53
N GLY A 173 31.09 -11.04 -17.58
CA GLY A 173 32.45 -10.90 -18.09
C GLY A 173 32.82 -9.43 -18.05
#